data_AF-A0A9E3L2R3-F1
#
_entry.id   AF-A0A9E3L2R3-F1
#
_cell.length_a   1.000
_cell.length_b   1.000
_cell.length_c   1.000
_cell.angle_alpha   90.00
_cell.angle_beta   90.00
_cell.angle_gamma   90.00
#
_symmetry.space_group_name_H-M   'P 1'
#
loop_
_entity.id
_entity.type
_entity.pdbx_description
1 polymer ?
#
loop_
_entity_poly.entity_id
_entity_poly.type
_entity_poly.pdbx_seq_one_letter_code
_entity_poly.pdbx_strand_id
1 'polypeptide(L)'
;MHVLVTGGSGFIGQHLVSALTARGQKVRVLDVRTPAHVVPEIEFIQGSVLDPVAVDGAMADVGAVYHLAGLPGMWMRDKEDFHRVNCVGTEMMLAAAKQRGVARFLHCSTESILFRAMDSQGAGSDDDLQPAQMMPGAYTRSKALAEERALEAAASGFPVVVGTPTMPIGPHDHGLTPPSAMLRHFLNSRVQLYLDFIVNLVDVRDVAAGLILAMERGRVGQRYVLGGESIRLRRVLRHVAAISGRRHLAISVPGKVAELAATMLDFIADNITRRPPSGTAEGVRIALRATDLSIEKARSELGYVPRPIEPTLRETLAYLRNAENNDAMFDVGKRALGTAAH
;
A
#
# COMPACT_ATOMS: atom_id res chain seq x y z
N MET A 1 -0.92 -28.41 1.80
CA MET A 1 -0.90 -27.18 1.00
C MET A 1 -1.15 -25.95 1.85
N HIS A 2 -0.12 -25.11 1.94
CA HIS A 2 -0.13 -23.79 2.53
C HIS A 2 -0.62 -22.73 1.54
N VAL A 3 -1.10 -21.62 2.09
CA VAL A 3 -1.20 -20.34 1.40
C VAL A 3 0.03 -19.52 1.74
N LEU A 4 0.79 -19.11 0.73
CA LEU A 4 1.94 -18.22 0.92
C LEU A 4 1.50 -16.76 0.81
N VAL A 5 1.90 -15.94 1.78
CA VAL A 5 1.74 -14.48 1.73
C VAL A 5 3.13 -13.84 1.74
N THR A 6 3.55 -13.22 0.63
CA THR A 6 4.76 -12.39 0.66
C THR A 6 4.41 -10.98 1.13
N GLY A 7 5.29 -10.33 1.88
CA GLY A 7 4.97 -9.02 2.47
C GLY A 7 3.97 -9.12 3.63
N GLY A 8 3.83 -10.32 4.24
CA GLY A 8 2.87 -10.61 5.30
C GLY A 8 3.12 -9.84 6.60
N SER A 9 4.30 -9.25 6.78
CA SER A 9 4.62 -8.38 7.92
C SER A 9 4.32 -6.89 7.62
N GLY A 10 3.90 -6.57 6.39
CA GLY A 10 3.46 -5.25 5.99
C GLY A 10 2.05 -4.90 6.50
N PHE A 11 1.63 -3.65 6.28
CA PHE A 11 0.37 -3.12 6.79
C PHE A 11 -0.85 -3.92 6.29
N ILE A 12 -1.02 -4.08 4.98
CA ILE A 12 -2.10 -4.92 4.43
C ILE A 12 -1.84 -6.40 4.75
N GLY A 13 -0.58 -6.83 4.65
CA GLY A 13 -0.16 -8.22 4.82
C GLY A 13 -0.58 -8.83 6.15
N GLN A 14 -0.36 -8.15 7.27
CA GLN A 14 -0.71 -8.69 8.59
C GLN A 14 -2.23 -8.87 8.77
N HIS A 15 -3.04 -7.98 8.18
CA HIS A 15 -4.49 -8.07 8.21
C HIS A 15 -4.97 -9.23 7.32
N LEU A 16 -4.32 -9.44 6.16
CA LEU A 16 -4.56 -10.58 5.30
C LEU A 16 -4.19 -11.91 5.97
N VAL A 17 -3.01 -12.00 6.58
CA VAL A 17 -2.56 -13.19 7.33
C VAL A 17 -3.54 -13.51 8.44
N SER A 18 -3.93 -12.51 9.24
CA SER A 18 -4.91 -12.68 10.32
C SER A 18 -6.26 -13.18 9.79
N ALA A 19 -6.75 -12.61 8.69
CA ALA A 19 -8.01 -13.02 8.07
C ALA A 19 -7.97 -14.44 7.48
N LEU A 20 -6.85 -14.85 6.88
CA LEU A 20 -6.65 -16.20 6.35
C LEU A 20 -6.57 -17.23 7.49
N THR A 21 -5.80 -16.96 8.55
CA THR A 21 -5.69 -17.85 9.72
C THR A 21 -7.04 -17.99 10.43
N ALA A 22 -7.80 -16.90 10.57
CA ALA A 22 -9.16 -16.95 11.12
C ALA A 22 -10.13 -17.82 10.31
N ARG A 23 -9.83 -18.08 9.04
CA ARG A 23 -10.56 -19.02 8.15
C ARG A 23 -9.99 -20.44 8.19
N GLY A 24 -9.09 -20.76 9.13
CA GLY A 24 -8.46 -22.06 9.29
C GLY A 24 -7.44 -22.41 8.19
N GLN A 25 -6.97 -21.42 7.42
CA GLN A 25 -5.96 -21.66 6.39
C GLN A 25 -4.58 -21.85 7.02
N LYS A 26 -3.79 -22.77 6.46
CA LYS A 26 -2.36 -22.91 6.82
C LYS A 26 -1.57 -21.81 6.12
N VAL A 27 -1.18 -20.78 6.87
CA VAL A 27 -0.50 -19.61 6.30
C VAL A 27 1.00 -19.71 6.47
N ARG A 28 1.74 -19.47 5.39
CA ARG A 28 3.17 -19.22 5.40
C ARG A 28 3.43 -17.77 5.01
N VAL A 29 4.36 -17.11 5.68
CA VAL A 29 4.77 -15.73 5.39
C VAL A 29 6.23 -15.70 4.93
N LEU A 30 6.49 -15.01 3.83
CA LEU A 30 7.83 -14.61 3.39
C LEU A 30 7.96 -13.09 3.48
N ASP A 31 8.82 -12.61 4.38
CA ASP A 31 9.07 -11.17 4.56
C ASP A 31 10.48 -10.94 5.11
N VAL A 32 11.06 -9.78 4.79
CA VAL A 32 12.36 -9.37 5.34
C VAL A 32 12.27 -8.95 6.81
N ARG A 33 11.06 -8.56 7.25
CA ARG A 33 10.77 -8.18 8.63
C ARG A 33 9.94 -9.25 9.32
N THR A 34 10.26 -9.52 10.58
CA THR A 34 9.41 -10.34 11.44
C THR A 34 8.05 -9.66 11.65
N PRO A 35 6.93 -10.39 11.64
CA PRO A 35 5.61 -9.84 11.95
C PRO A 35 5.61 -9.15 13.32
N ALA A 36 5.04 -7.95 13.39
CA ALA A 36 4.94 -7.19 14.65
C ALA A 36 4.00 -7.85 15.66
N HIS A 37 3.03 -8.64 15.17
CA HIS A 37 2.11 -9.42 15.97
C HIS A 37 2.32 -10.90 15.67
N VAL A 38 2.50 -11.70 16.73
CA VAL A 38 2.57 -13.16 16.60
C VAL A 38 1.15 -13.66 16.39
N VAL A 39 0.86 -14.10 15.17
CA VAL A 39 -0.32 -14.91 14.89
C VAL A 39 0.07 -16.37 15.19
N PRO A 40 -0.63 -17.08 16.09
CA PRO A 40 -0.34 -18.48 16.34
C PRO A 40 -0.41 -19.30 15.04
N GLU A 41 0.42 -20.34 14.95
CA GLU A 41 0.35 -21.36 13.88
C GLU A 41 0.73 -20.87 12.46
N ILE A 42 1.30 -19.67 12.30
CA ILE A 42 1.90 -19.27 11.02
C ILE A 42 3.33 -19.81 10.89
N GLU A 43 3.69 -20.23 9.69
CA GLU A 43 5.09 -20.50 9.35
C GLU A 43 5.72 -19.21 8.82
N PHE A 44 6.81 -18.77 9.42
CA PHE A 44 7.51 -17.56 9.01
C PHE A 44 8.89 -17.88 8.44
N ILE A 45 9.14 -17.42 7.22
CA ILE A 45 10.45 -17.45 6.57
C ILE A 45 10.92 -16.03 6.44
N GLN A 46 11.99 -15.70 7.16
CA GLN A 46 12.64 -14.41 7.02
C GLN A 46 13.51 -14.40 5.76
N GLY A 47 13.16 -13.56 4.80
CA GLY A 47 13.89 -13.51 3.53
C GLY A 47 13.31 -12.50 2.54
N SER A 48 14.11 -12.17 1.53
CA SER A 48 13.70 -11.29 0.45
C SER A 48 13.10 -12.11 -0.70
N VAL A 49 12.15 -11.52 -1.43
CA VAL A 49 11.70 -12.06 -2.73
C VAL A 49 12.79 -12.04 -3.81
N LEU A 50 13.94 -11.40 -3.52
CA LEU A 50 15.14 -11.41 -4.35
C LEU A 50 16.13 -12.52 -3.98
N ASP A 51 15.87 -13.25 -2.90
CA ASP A 51 16.71 -14.37 -2.49
C ASP A 51 16.13 -15.68 -3.03
N PRO A 52 16.78 -16.33 -4.01
CA PRO A 52 16.26 -17.55 -4.61
C PRO A 52 16.13 -18.70 -3.60
N VAL A 53 16.96 -18.75 -2.56
CA VAL A 53 16.88 -19.81 -1.54
C VAL A 53 15.66 -19.59 -0.66
N ALA A 54 15.41 -18.35 -0.23
CA ALA A 54 14.23 -18.01 0.55
C ALA A 54 12.93 -18.21 -0.25
N VAL A 55 12.92 -17.81 -1.53
CA VAL A 55 11.78 -18.02 -2.43
C VAL A 55 11.49 -19.50 -2.63
N ASP A 56 12.52 -20.33 -2.88
CA ASP A 56 12.35 -21.76 -3.07
C ASP A 56 11.82 -22.45 -1.81
N GLY A 57 12.41 -22.16 -0.65
CA GLY A 57 11.94 -22.65 0.65
C GLY A 57 10.50 -22.24 0.93
N ALA A 58 10.13 -21.00 0.61
CA ALA A 58 8.77 -20.51 0.80
C ALA A 58 7.73 -21.20 -0.08
N MET A 59 8.12 -21.74 -1.25
CA MET A 59 7.20 -22.40 -2.19
C MET A 59 6.92 -23.87 -1.90
N ALA A 60 7.60 -24.50 -0.94
CA ALA A 60 7.37 -25.91 -0.61
C ALA A 60 5.92 -26.18 -0.13
N ASP A 61 5.20 -27.13 -0.75
CA ASP A 61 3.78 -27.44 -0.42
C ASP A 61 2.85 -26.20 -0.46
N VAL A 62 3.05 -25.28 -1.40
CA VAL A 62 2.17 -24.10 -1.58
C VAL A 62 1.11 -24.34 -2.64
N GLY A 63 -0.16 -24.15 -2.27
CA GLY A 63 -1.30 -24.26 -3.20
C GLY A 63 -1.71 -22.92 -3.84
N ALA A 64 -1.51 -21.81 -3.12
CA ALA A 64 -1.85 -20.46 -3.58
C ALA A 64 -0.89 -19.41 -3.02
N VAL A 65 -0.67 -18.34 -3.78
CA VAL A 65 0.25 -17.24 -3.41
C VAL A 65 -0.48 -15.91 -3.43
N TYR A 66 -0.45 -15.18 -2.31
CA TYR A 66 -0.76 -13.76 -2.24
C TYR A 66 0.54 -12.96 -2.22
N HIS A 67 0.87 -12.31 -3.35
CA HIS A 67 2.10 -11.55 -3.49
C HIS A 67 1.86 -10.08 -3.17
N LEU A 68 2.14 -9.68 -1.92
CA LEU A 68 2.03 -8.29 -1.43
C LEU A 68 3.40 -7.64 -1.21
N ALA A 69 4.49 -8.42 -1.32
CA ALA A 69 5.85 -7.89 -1.18
C ALA A 69 6.09 -6.76 -2.19
N GLY A 70 6.60 -5.65 -1.68
CA GLY A 70 6.91 -4.47 -2.46
C GLY A 70 7.42 -3.36 -1.55
N LEU A 71 8.19 -2.44 -2.12
CA LEU A 71 8.56 -1.21 -1.45
C LEU A 71 7.44 -0.18 -1.68
N PRO A 72 6.72 0.22 -0.61
CA PRO A 72 5.73 1.29 -0.71
C PRO A 72 6.41 2.66 -0.70
N GLY A 73 5.63 3.69 -0.97
CA GLY A 73 6.11 5.07 -0.95
C GLY A 73 6.81 5.47 -2.25
N MET A 74 7.12 6.76 -2.39
CA MET A 74 7.60 7.35 -3.65
C MET A 74 9.00 7.95 -3.50
N TRP A 75 9.70 7.59 -2.43
CA TRP A 75 11.08 7.98 -2.21
C TRP A 75 11.87 6.84 -1.59
N MET A 76 13.00 6.52 -2.22
CA MET A 76 14.06 5.66 -1.71
C MET A 76 15.40 6.35 -1.95
N ARG A 77 16.42 5.98 -1.17
CA ARG A 77 17.79 6.47 -1.36
C ARG A 77 18.35 6.00 -2.71
N ASP A 78 18.10 4.74 -3.05
CA ASP A 78 18.33 4.19 -4.38
C ASP A 78 16.97 3.96 -5.04
N LYS A 79 16.70 4.63 -6.16
CA LYS A 79 15.42 4.50 -6.87
C LYS A 79 15.32 3.16 -7.60
N GLU A 80 16.45 2.52 -7.90
CA GLU A 80 16.50 1.21 -8.56
C GLU A 80 15.95 0.11 -7.66
N ASP A 81 16.00 0.29 -6.33
CA ASP A 81 15.40 -0.65 -5.39
C ASP A 81 13.90 -0.83 -5.62
N PHE A 82 13.18 0.20 -6.10
CA PHE A 82 11.78 0.05 -6.51
C PHE A 82 11.65 -0.97 -7.64
N HIS A 83 12.46 -0.84 -8.70
CA HIS A 83 12.41 -1.77 -9.82
C HIS A 83 12.83 -3.18 -9.40
N ARG A 84 13.94 -3.31 -8.66
CA ARG A 84 14.43 -4.60 -8.15
C ARG A 84 13.35 -5.29 -7.32
N VAL A 85 12.84 -4.66 -6.27
CA VAL A 85 11.91 -5.34 -5.37
C VAL A 85 10.53 -5.52 -5.99
N ASN A 86 9.95 -4.47 -6.59
CA ASN A 86 8.57 -4.54 -7.07
C ASN A 86 8.46 -5.33 -8.37
N CYS A 87 9.35 -5.12 -9.34
CA CYS A 87 9.29 -5.78 -10.65
C CYS A 87 10.04 -7.12 -10.64
N VAL A 88 11.36 -7.09 -10.42
CA VAL A 88 12.18 -8.32 -10.47
C VAL A 88 11.75 -9.32 -9.38
N GLY A 89 11.43 -8.84 -8.18
CA GLY A 89 10.86 -9.68 -7.13
C GLY A 89 9.52 -10.33 -7.52
N THR A 90 8.65 -9.63 -8.25
CA THR A 90 7.42 -10.21 -8.80
C THR A 90 7.73 -11.29 -9.86
N GLU A 91 8.68 -11.04 -10.76
CA GLU A 91 9.11 -12.00 -11.78
C GLU A 91 9.65 -13.29 -11.16
N MET A 92 10.50 -13.19 -10.13
CA MET A 92 11.05 -14.34 -9.40
C MET A 92 9.95 -15.16 -8.74
N MET A 93 8.98 -14.50 -8.12
CA MET A 93 7.85 -15.15 -7.45
C MET A 93 6.90 -15.83 -8.45
N LEU A 94 6.64 -15.21 -9.60
CA LEU A 94 5.86 -15.80 -10.68
C LEU A 94 6.56 -17.02 -11.27
N ALA A 95 7.88 -16.93 -11.51
CA ALA A 95 8.67 -18.04 -12.04
C ALA A 95 8.67 -19.24 -11.10
N ALA A 96 8.93 -19.02 -9.80
CA ALA A 96 8.91 -20.07 -8.79
C ALA A 96 7.52 -20.70 -8.64
N ALA A 97 6.46 -19.89 -8.62
CA ALA A 97 5.09 -20.37 -8.51
C ALA A 97 4.69 -21.24 -9.72
N LYS A 98 5.08 -20.84 -10.94
CA LYS A 98 4.88 -21.64 -12.16
C LYS A 98 5.63 -22.97 -12.09
N GLN A 99 6.91 -22.94 -11.73
CA GLN A 99 7.75 -24.14 -11.63
C GLN A 99 7.19 -25.15 -10.61
N ARG A 100 6.61 -24.66 -9.52
CA ARG A 100 6.05 -25.47 -8.43
C ARG A 100 4.59 -25.86 -8.66
N GLY A 101 3.97 -25.45 -9.77
CA GLY A 101 2.59 -25.79 -10.10
C GLY A 101 1.56 -25.17 -9.16
N VAL A 102 1.84 -23.98 -8.62
CA VAL A 102 0.89 -23.25 -7.77
C VAL A 102 -0.44 -23.06 -8.51
N ALA A 103 -1.55 -23.43 -7.86
CA ALA A 103 -2.87 -23.46 -8.49
C ALA A 103 -3.44 -22.06 -8.75
N ARG A 104 -3.00 -21.05 -7.99
CA ARG A 104 -3.47 -19.67 -8.15
C ARG A 104 -2.53 -18.63 -7.55
N PHE A 105 -2.38 -17.51 -8.24
CA PHE A 105 -1.50 -16.41 -7.83
C PHE A 105 -2.28 -15.10 -7.81
N LEU A 106 -2.22 -14.37 -6.70
CA LEU A 106 -2.74 -13.02 -6.60
C LEU A 106 -1.56 -12.05 -6.57
N HIS A 107 -1.52 -11.12 -7.53
CA HIS A 107 -0.61 -9.98 -7.50
C HIS A 107 -1.31 -8.78 -6.83
N CYS A 108 -0.73 -8.25 -5.76
CA CYS A 108 -1.23 -7.03 -5.13
C CYS A 108 -0.57 -5.81 -5.81
N SER A 109 -1.33 -5.17 -6.69
CA SER A 109 -0.96 -3.92 -7.35
C SER A 109 -1.30 -2.71 -6.48
N THR A 110 -1.50 -1.53 -7.07
CA THR A 110 -1.84 -0.28 -6.38
C THR A 110 -2.64 0.62 -7.30
N GLU A 111 -3.60 1.37 -6.79
CA GLU A 111 -4.32 2.42 -7.51
C GLU A 111 -3.43 3.49 -8.17
N SER A 112 -2.21 3.72 -7.66
CA SER A 112 -1.34 4.80 -8.10
C SER A 112 -0.78 4.59 -9.51
N ILE A 113 -0.90 3.37 -10.04
CA ILE A 113 -0.59 3.05 -11.44
C ILE A 113 -1.80 3.24 -12.36
N LEU A 114 -3.00 3.51 -11.81
CA LEU A 114 -4.21 3.84 -12.59
C LEU A 114 -4.14 5.29 -13.10
N PHE A 115 -2.97 5.64 -13.62
CA PHE A 115 -2.62 6.95 -14.10
C PHE A 115 -3.09 7.09 -15.55
N ARG A 116 -4.11 7.91 -15.73
CA ARG A 116 -4.80 8.06 -17.00
C ARG A 116 -4.16 9.09 -17.94
N ALA A 117 -4.40 8.90 -19.23
CA ALA A 117 -4.16 9.92 -20.24
C ALA A 117 -4.99 11.19 -19.92
N MET A 118 -4.40 12.37 -20.12
CA MET A 118 -5.04 13.68 -19.81
C MET A 118 -6.39 13.88 -20.52
N ASP A 119 -6.60 13.20 -21.66
CA ASP A 119 -7.78 13.37 -22.50
C ASP A 119 -8.88 12.32 -22.26
N SER A 120 -8.66 11.38 -21.33
CA SER A 120 -9.67 10.38 -20.98
C SER A 120 -10.69 10.98 -19.99
N GLN A 121 -11.88 11.33 -20.49
CA GLN A 121 -13.01 11.73 -19.65
C GLN A 121 -13.89 10.52 -19.32
N GLY A 122 -14.10 10.27 -18.02
CA GLY A 122 -15.03 9.24 -17.51
C GLY A 122 -14.36 8.12 -16.71
N ALA A 123 -15.17 7.18 -16.21
CA ALA A 123 -14.71 5.91 -15.64
C ALA A 123 -14.25 4.98 -16.78
N GLY A 124 -13.13 5.32 -17.41
CA GLY A 124 -12.54 4.58 -18.54
C GLY A 124 -12.29 3.09 -18.26
N SER A 125 -12.10 2.32 -19.32
CA SER A 125 -11.74 0.90 -19.23
C SER A 125 -10.29 0.73 -18.78
N ASP A 126 -9.87 -0.51 -18.55
CA ASP A 126 -8.47 -0.86 -18.29
C ASP A 126 -7.57 -0.48 -19.49
N ASP A 127 -8.15 -0.27 -20.68
CA ASP A 127 -7.44 0.10 -21.92
C ASP A 127 -7.00 1.58 -21.96
N ASP A 128 -7.54 2.43 -21.08
CA ASP A 128 -7.19 3.86 -21.01
C ASP A 128 -5.95 4.14 -20.14
N LEU A 129 -5.32 3.09 -19.62
CA LEU A 129 -4.14 3.21 -18.77
C LEU A 129 -2.89 3.55 -19.59
N GLN A 130 -2.07 4.42 -19.02
CA GLN A 130 -0.77 4.74 -19.61
C GLN A 130 0.19 3.55 -19.48
N PRO A 131 1.04 3.30 -20.50
CA PRO A 131 2.12 2.32 -20.39
C PRO A 131 3.02 2.59 -19.19
N ALA A 132 3.64 1.56 -18.62
CA ALA A 132 4.51 1.72 -17.45
C ALA A 132 5.63 2.77 -17.65
N GLN A 133 6.11 2.95 -18.87
CA GLN A 133 7.17 3.93 -19.20
C GLN A 133 6.72 5.39 -19.06
N MET A 134 5.40 5.65 -19.11
CA MET A 134 4.81 6.98 -18.98
C MET A 134 4.40 7.32 -17.54
N MET A 135 4.68 6.42 -16.59
CA MET A 135 4.39 6.63 -15.18
C MET A 135 5.19 7.82 -14.59
N PRO A 136 4.60 8.57 -13.64
CA PRO A 136 5.16 9.82 -13.15
C PRO A 136 6.42 9.68 -12.30
N GLY A 137 6.82 8.47 -11.88
CA GLY A 137 8.07 8.26 -11.16
C GLY A 137 8.45 6.78 -11.00
N ALA A 138 9.53 6.54 -10.26
CA ALA A 138 10.16 5.22 -10.18
C ALA A 138 9.27 4.19 -9.46
N TYR A 139 8.55 4.60 -8.42
CA TYR A 139 7.65 3.72 -7.68
C TYR A 139 6.50 3.24 -8.58
N THR A 140 5.73 4.18 -9.14
CA THR A 140 4.61 3.89 -10.04
C THR A 140 5.06 3.10 -11.27
N ARG A 141 6.19 3.46 -11.89
CA ARG A 141 6.77 2.70 -13.01
C ARG A 141 7.07 1.25 -12.61
N SER A 142 7.72 1.02 -11.47
CA SER A 142 8.04 -0.32 -11.01
C SER A 142 6.80 -1.18 -10.72
N LYS A 143 5.74 -0.59 -10.13
CA LYS A 143 4.47 -1.28 -9.86
C LYS A 143 3.70 -1.57 -11.14
N ALA A 144 3.75 -0.66 -12.12
CA ALA A 144 3.12 -0.87 -13.42
C ALA A 144 3.80 -2.01 -14.19
N LEU A 145 5.15 -2.03 -14.24
CA LEU A 145 5.90 -3.14 -14.83
C LEU A 145 5.61 -4.48 -14.13
N ALA A 146 5.51 -4.48 -12.80
CA ALA A 146 5.17 -5.70 -12.05
C ALA A 146 3.77 -6.25 -12.39
N GLU A 147 2.77 -5.36 -12.54
CA GLU A 147 1.43 -5.76 -12.99
C GLU A 147 1.44 -6.26 -14.43
N GLU A 148 2.19 -5.61 -15.34
CA GLU A 148 2.38 -6.07 -16.71
C GLU A 148 2.92 -7.52 -16.73
N ARG A 149 3.95 -7.83 -15.92
CA ARG A 149 4.48 -9.21 -15.80
C ARG A 149 3.46 -10.21 -15.28
N ALA A 150 2.63 -9.80 -14.32
CA ALA A 150 1.57 -10.62 -13.76
C ALA A 150 0.49 -10.92 -14.82
N LEU A 151 0.12 -9.94 -15.63
CA LEU A 151 -0.86 -10.09 -16.72
C LEU A 151 -0.29 -10.86 -17.92
N GLU A 152 0.99 -10.68 -18.26
CA GLU A 152 1.70 -11.52 -19.24
C GLU A 152 1.70 -13.00 -18.82
N ALA A 153 1.93 -13.27 -17.53
CA ALA A 153 1.82 -14.61 -16.98
C ALA A 153 0.40 -15.17 -17.10
N ALA A 154 -0.62 -14.34 -16.88
CA ALA A 154 -2.03 -14.70 -17.07
C ALA A 154 -2.35 -15.05 -18.53
N ALA A 155 -1.91 -14.19 -19.47
CA ALA A 155 -2.08 -14.41 -20.90
C ALA A 155 -1.36 -15.67 -21.39
N SER A 156 -0.28 -16.07 -20.71
CA SER A 156 0.45 -17.32 -20.96
C SER A 156 -0.18 -18.56 -20.29
N GLY A 157 -1.36 -18.43 -19.68
CA GLY A 157 -2.13 -19.52 -19.09
C GLY A 157 -1.90 -19.78 -17.59
N PHE A 158 -1.06 -19.00 -16.90
CA PHE A 158 -0.88 -19.13 -15.46
C PHE A 158 -2.03 -18.41 -14.70
N PRO A 159 -2.71 -19.05 -13.74
CA PRO A 159 -3.90 -18.49 -13.10
C PRO A 159 -3.59 -17.33 -12.14
N VAL A 160 -3.37 -16.14 -12.71
CA VAL A 160 -3.10 -14.89 -12.00
C VAL A 160 -4.36 -14.04 -11.91
N VAL A 161 -4.61 -13.45 -10.74
CA VAL A 161 -5.59 -12.37 -10.53
C VAL A 161 -4.90 -11.16 -9.93
N VAL A 162 -5.41 -9.95 -10.20
CA VAL A 162 -4.81 -8.71 -9.70
C VAL A 162 -5.77 -8.02 -8.73
N GLY A 163 -5.32 -7.84 -7.50
CA GLY A 163 -5.99 -6.99 -6.50
C GLY A 163 -5.32 -5.62 -6.46
N THR A 164 -6.09 -4.55 -6.50
CA THR A 164 -5.58 -3.17 -6.57
C THR A 164 -6.16 -2.35 -5.41
N PRO A 165 -5.54 -2.40 -4.23
CA PRO A 165 -5.90 -1.53 -3.12
C PRO A 165 -5.74 -0.05 -3.47
N THR A 166 -6.56 0.80 -2.85
CA THR A 166 -6.42 2.27 -2.92
C THR A 166 -5.57 2.79 -1.77
N MET A 167 -6.03 3.77 -0.99
CA MET A 167 -5.30 4.28 0.17
C MET A 167 -5.81 3.60 1.45
N PRO A 168 -5.20 2.47 1.89
CA PRO A 168 -5.62 1.80 3.10
C PRO A 168 -5.33 2.67 4.33
N ILE A 169 -6.30 2.73 5.22
CA ILE A 169 -6.17 3.28 6.57
C ILE A 169 -6.72 2.28 7.57
N GLY A 170 -6.27 2.38 8.82
CA GLY A 170 -6.70 1.48 9.89
C GLY A 170 -5.67 1.44 11.02
N PRO A 171 -6.00 0.72 12.11
CA PRO A 171 -5.07 0.51 13.21
C PRO A 171 -3.91 -0.42 12.80
N HIS A 172 -2.84 -0.38 13.59
CA HIS A 172 -1.66 -1.26 13.46
C HIS A 172 -0.76 -1.00 12.24
N ASP A 173 -0.81 0.19 11.65
CA ASP A 173 0.17 0.59 10.63
C ASP A 173 1.52 0.99 11.26
N HIS A 174 2.31 -0.01 11.66
CA HIS A 174 3.62 0.20 12.31
C HIS A 174 4.68 0.80 11.37
N GLY A 175 4.59 0.49 10.07
CA GLY A 175 5.49 1.03 9.06
C GLY A 175 5.13 2.46 8.66
N LEU A 176 3.98 2.97 9.13
CA LEU A 176 3.42 4.26 8.81
C LEU A 176 3.43 4.51 7.30
N THR A 177 2.61 3.73 6.59
CA THR A 177 2.40 3.90 5.15
C THR A 177 1.98 5.33 4.80
N PRO A 178 2.18 5.78 3.54
CA PRO A 178 1.93 7.17 3.17
C PRO A 178 0.56 7.74 3.58
N PRO A 179 -0.57 7.02 3.48
CA PRO A 179 -1.87 7.49 3.98
C PRO A 179 -1.88 7.75 5.50
N SER A 180 -1.35 6.82 6.30
CA SER A 180 -1.22 6.99 7.75
C SER A 180 -0.25 8.09 8.13
N ALA A 181 0.85 8.25 7.40
CA ALA A 181 1.82 9.32 7.59
C ALA A 181 1.19 10.70 7.33
N MET A 182 0.37 10.81 6.28
CA MET A 182 -0.40 12.00 5.96
C MET A 182 -1.39 12.34 7.09
N LEU A 183 -2.17 11.36 7.57
CA LEU A 183 -3.09 11.57 8.68
C LEU A 183 -2.38 11.98 9.97
N ARG A 184 -1.24 11.35 10.29
CA ARG A 184 -0.40 11.71 11.44
C ARG A 184 0.15 13.14 11.31
N HIS A 185 0.61 13.52 10.13
CA HIS A 185 1.05 14.89 9.86
C HIS A 185 -0.09 15.89 10.13
N PHE A 186 -1.29 15.63 9.62
CA PHE A 186 -2.43 16.52 9.85
C PHE A 186 -2.86 16.60 11.30
N LEU A 187 -2.80 15.49 12.05
CA LEU A 187 -3.08 15.50 13.49
C LEU A 187 -2.14 16.44 14.26
N ASN A 188 -0.87 16.53 13.85
CA ASN A 188 0.18 17.25 14.58
C ASN A 188 0.39 18.69 14.11
N SER A 189 0.03 19.01 12.89
CA SER A 189 0.27 20.34 12.31
C SER A 189 -0.86 21.32 12.65
N ARG A 190 -0.52 22.45 13.28
CA ARG A 190 -1.47 23.57 13.47
C ARG A 190 -1.80 24.30 12.17
N VAL A 191 -0.84 24.38 11.26
CA VAL A 191 -0.99 24.93 9.90
C VAL A 191 -0.82 23.79 8.91
N GLN A 192 -1.83 23.55 8.08
CA GLN A 192 -1.86 22.46 7.12
C GLN A 192 -1.84 23.04 5.71
N LEU A 193 -0.66 23.03 5.08
CA LEU A 193 -0.54 23.29 3.66
C LEU A 193 -0.91 22.01 2.92
N TYR A 194 -1.91 22.05 2.04
CA TYR A 194 -2.38 20.87 1.35
C TYR A 194 -2.74 21.15 -0.10
N LEU A 195 -2.54 20.16 -0.96
CA LEU A 195 -3.12 20.13 -2.31
C LEU A 195 -4.50 19.48 -2.22
N ASP A 196 -5.56 20.12 -2.71
CA ASP A 196 -6.91 19.52 -2.67
C ASP A 196 -7.15 18.60 -3.88
N PHE A 197 -7.19 17.30 -3.64
CA PHE A 197 -7.47 16.27 -4.64
C PHE A 197 -8.46 15.23 -4.09
N ILE A 198 -8.90 14.30 -4.95
CA ILE A 198 -9.75 13.17 -4.53
C ILE A 198 -8.84 12.06 -4.01
N VAL A 199 -9.07 11.63 -2.78
CA VAL A 199 -8.50 10.40 -2.22
C VAL A 199 -9.58 9.33 -2.20
N ASN A 200 -9.21 8.07 -2.46
CA ASN A 200 -10.07 6.93 -2.19
C ASN A 200 -9.52 6.20 -0.96
N LEU A 201 -10.15 6.42 0.19
CA LEU A 201 -9.75 5.84 1.46
C LEU A 201 -10.52 4.53 1.69
N VAL A 202 -9.82 3.51 2.16
CA VAL A 202 -10.40 2.18 2.40
C VAL A 202 -9.91 1.61 3.72
N ASP A 203 -10.75 0.85 4.41
CA ASP A 203 -10.31 0.10 5.59
C ASP A 203 -9.36 -1.02 5.19
N VAL A 204 -8.20 -1.10 5.84
CA VAL A 204 -7.20 -2.16 5.58
C VAL A 204 -7.76 -3.58 5.75
N ARG A 205 -8.76 -3.77 6.64
CA ARG A 205 -9.45 -5.05 6.83
C ARG A 205 -10.35 -5.38 5.64
N ASP A 206 -10.98 -4.37 5.04
CA ASP A 206 -11.76 -4.55 3.83
C ASP A 206 -10.85 -4.83 2.63
N VAL A 207 -9.66 -4.23 2.56
CA VAL A 207 -8.66 -4.60 1.56
C VAL A 207 -8.26 -6.07 1.71
N ALA A 208 -7.94 -6.52 2.92
CA ALA A 208 -7.61 -7.92 3.18
C ALA A 208 -8.75 -8.88 2.77
N ALA A 209 -10.00 -8.55 3.13
CA ALA A 209 -11.17 -9.31 2.70
C ALA A 209 -11.34 -9.30 1.17
N GLY A 210 -11.12 -8.14 0.53
CA GLY A 210 -11.17 -7.98 -0.92
C GLY A 210 -10.12 -8.81 -1.66
N LEU A 211 -8.90 -8.92 -1.11
CA LEU A 211 -7.86 -9.78 -1.66
C LEU A 211 -8.26 -11.26 -1.59
N ILE A 212 -8.83 -11.70 -0.47
CA ILE A 212 -9.36 -13.08 -0.33
C ILE A 212 -10.48 -13.32 -1.34
N LEU A 213 -11.43 -12.39 -1.48
CA LEU A 213 -12.50 -12.49 -2.48
C LEU A 213 -11.97 -12.53 -3.91
N ALA A 214 -10.95 -11.72 -4.23
CA ALA A 214 -10.32 -11.72 -5.55
C ALA A 214 -9.62 -13.06 -5.84
N MET A 215 -8.94 -13.65 -4.84
CA MET A 215 -8.37 -14.99 -4.96
C MET A 215 -9.48 -16.03 -5.20
N GLU A 216 -10.57 -16.00 -4.43
CA GLU A 216 -11.62 -17.02 -4.50
C GLU A 216 -12.51 -16.92 -5.75
N ARG A 217 -12.83 -15.69 -6.19
CA ARG A 217 -13.89 -15.43 -7.18
C ARG A 217 -13.44 -14.65 -8.40
N GLY A 218 -12.24 -14.06 -8.37
CA GLY A 218 -11.72 -13.26 -9.48
C GLY A 218 -11.59 -14.07 -10.76
N ARG A 219 -11.69 -13.41 -11.90
CA ARG A 219 -11.40 -14.00 -13.20
C ARG A 219 -9.90 -13.91 -13.47
N VAL A 220 -9.32 -14.97 -14.03
CA VAL A 220 -7.89 -14.98 -14.40
C VAL A 220 -7.60 -13.85 -15.38
N GLY A 221 -6.48 -13.16 -15.20
CA GLY A 221 -6.07 -12.02 -16.01
C GLY A 221 -6.87 -10.75 -15.79
N GLN A 222 -7.72 -10.69 -14.74
CA GLN A 222 -8.51 -9.50 -14.44
C GLN A 222 -8.00 -8.77 -13.19
N ARG A 223 -8.13 -7.44 -13.25
CA ARG A 223 -7.88 -6.50 -12.15
C ARG A 223 -9.17 -6.12 -11.43
N TYR A 224 -9.08 -5.99 -10.10
CA TYR A 224 -10.15 -5.56 -9.22
C TYR A 224 -9.68 -4.43 -8.28
N VAL A 225 -10.31 -3.26 -8.37
CA VAL A 225 -10.03 -2.14 -7.46
C VAL A 225 -10.69 -2.41 -6.11
N LEU A 226 -9.88 -2.47 -5.06
CA LEU A 226 -10.28 -2.72 -3.68
C LEU A 226 -10.27 -1.40 -2.91
N GLY A 227 -11.19 -0.52 -3.32
CA GLY A 227 -11.35 0.82 -2.76
C GLY A 227 -12.54 0.97 -1.81
N GLY A 228 -12.57 2.07 -1.09
CA GLY A 228 -13.65 2.43 -0.16
C GLY A 228 -14.38 3.66 -0.64
N GLU A 229 -14.25 4.76 0.10
CA GLU A 229 -14.96 6.01 -0.17
C GLU A 229 -14.05 7.05 -0.84
N SER A 230 -14.53 7.61 -1.97
CA SER A 230 -13.88 8.72 -2.66
C SER A 230 -14.28 10.05 -2.02
N ILE A 231 -13.32 10.72 -1.38
CA ILE A 231 -13.53 11.99 -0.68
C ILE A 231 -12.44 12.99 -1.02
N ARG A 232 -12.79 14.28 -1.08
CA ARG A 232 -11.81 15.35 -1.26
C ARG A 232 -10.93 15.49 -0.03
N LEU A 233 -9.64 15.77 -0.20
CA LEU A 233 -8.71 15.92 0.92
C LEU A 233 -9.16 17.02 1.90
N ARG A 234 -9.74 18.13 1.42
CA ARG A 234 -10.35 19.16 2.30
C ARG A 234 -11.43 18.60 3.24
N ARG A 235 -12.14 17.54 2.86
CA ARG A 235 -13.15 16.87 3.69
C ARG A 235 -12.48 15.98 4.73
N VAL A 236 -11.43 15.26 4.36
CA VAL A 236 -10.58 14.51 5.30
C VAL A 236 -10.04 15.44 6.39
N LEU A 237 -9.48 16.59 6.02
CA LEU A 237 -8.97 17.58 6.97
C LEU A 237 -10.04 18.07 7.95
N ARG A 238 -11.28 18.29 7.48
CA ARG A 238 -12.41 18.65 8.35
C ARG A 238 -12.75 17.51 9.33
N HIS A 239 -12.73 16.26 8.89
CA HIS A 239 -12.93 15.12 9.80
C HIS A 239 -11.81 15.02 10.83
N VAL A 240 -10.54 15.16 10.41
CA VAL A 240 -9.39 15.18 11.32
C VAL A 240 -9.53 16.29 12.36
N ALA A 241 -9.89 17.51 11.95
CA ALA A 241 -10.10 18.63 12.88
C ALA A 241 -11.25 18.39 13.87
N ALA A 242 -12.37 17.85 13.39
CA ALA A 242 -13.52 17.53 14.23
C ALA A 242 -13.21 16.44 15.26
N ILE A 243 -12.45 15.42 14.88
CA ILE A 243 -12.06 14.30 15.75
C ILE A 243 -10.94 14.72 16.71
N SER A 244 -10.00 15.55 16.25
CA SER A 244 -8.85 15.97 17.04
C SER A 244 -9.23 17.01 18.09
N GLY A 245 -10.29 17.79 17.87
CA GLY A 245 -10.65 18.94 18.71
C GLY A 245 -9.63 20.10 18.63
N ARG A 246 -8.67 20.03 17.70
CA ARG A 246 -7.64 21.06 17.50
C ARG A 246 -8.10 22.06 16.43
N ARG A 247 -7.77 23.34 16.63
CA ARG A 247 -7.93 24.36 15.58
C ARG A 247 -6.79 24.20 14.58
N HIS A 248 -7.13 23.75 13.37
CA HIS A 248 -6.19 23.65 12.25
C HIS A 248 -6.48 24.77 11.25
N LEU A 249 -5.43 25.48 10.81
CA LEU A 249 -5.51 26.41 9.69
C LEU A 249 -5.15 25.65 8.42
N ALA A 250 -6.16 25.29 7.61
CA ALA A 250 -5.97 24.60 6.35
C ALA A 250 -5.85 25.61 5.19
N ILE A 251 -4.71 25.59 4.49
CA ILE A 251 -4.42 26.47 3.36
C ILE A 251 -4.20 25.61 2.12
N SER A 252 -5.07 25.80 1.12
CA SER A 252 -4.94 25.10 -0.16
C SER A 252 -3.80 25.67 -0.99
N VAL A 253 -2.93 24.80 -1.48
CA VAL A 253 -1.78 25.15 -2.33
C VAL A 253 -2.15 24.88 -3.80
N PRO A 254 -1.94 25.84 -4.72
CA PRO A 254 -2.14 25.61 -6.15
C PRO A 254 -1.23 24.49 -6.68
N GLY A 255 -1.74 23.68 -7.60
CA GLY A 255 -1.04 22.48 -8.11
C GLY A 255 0.38 22.74 -8.63
N LYS A 256 0.57 23.79 -9.43
CA LYS A 256 1.90 24.17 -9.96
C LYS A 256 2.88 24.55 -8.86
N VAL A 257 2.41 25.21 -7.80
CA VAL A 257 3.23 25.58 -6.64
C VAL A 257 3.61 24.34 -5.85
N ALA A 258 2.66 23.43 -5.63
CA ALA A 258 2.91 22.16 -4.97
C ALA A 258 3.93 21.30 -5.74
N GLU A 259 3.83 21.24 -7.07
CA GLU A 259 4.75 20.47 -7.91
C GLU A 259 6.17 21.05 -7.90
N LEU A 260 6.31 22.37 -7.98
CA LEU A 260 7.61 23.04 -7.86
C LEU A 260 8.23 22.78 -6.48
N ALA A 261 7.46 22.98 -5.40
CA ALA A 261 7.93 22.75 -4.04
C ALA A 261 8.36 21.29 -3.81
N ALA A 262 7.57 20.32 -4.30
CA ALA A 262 7.88 18.91 -4.19
C ALA A 262 9.13 18.52 -4.99
N THR A 263 9.34 19.12 -6.17
CA THR A 263 10.56 18.92 -6.97
C THR A 263 11.81 19.43 -6.22
N MET A 264 11.70 20.57 -5.55
CA MET A 264 12.79 21.08 -4.70
C MET A 264 13.04 20.17 -3.49
N LEU A 265 11.98 19.67 -2.86
CA LEU A 265 12.10 18.73 -1.73
C LEU A 265 12.75 17.41 -2.14
N ASP A 266 12.40 16.86 -3.31
CA ASP A 266 13.05 15.67 -3.86
C ASP A 266 14.54 15.93 -4.12
N PHE A 267 14.90 17.09 -4.71
CA PHE A 267 16.31 17.45 -4.92
C PHE A 267 17.10 17.52 -3.61
N ILE A 268 16.53 18.15 -2.58
CA ILE A 268 17.12 18.24 -1.24
C ILE A 268 17.22 16.84 -0.61
N ALA A 269 16.19 16.01 -0.76
CA ALA A 269 16.18 14.63 -0.26
C ALA A 269 17.26 13.77 -0.92
N ASP A 270 17.37 13.83 -2.24
CA ASP A 270 18.26 12.98 -3.03
C ASP A 270 19.73 13.40 -2.88
N ASN A 271 20.02 14.70 -2.73
CA ASN A 271 21.40 15.20 -2.77
C ASN A 271 21.94 15.66 -1.40
N ILE A 272 21.08 16.16 -0.50
CA ILE A 272 21.52 16.82 0.73
C ILE A 272 21.16 15.98 1.96
N THR A 273 19.87 15.77 2.23
CA THR A 273 19.44 15.17 3.50
C THR A 273 19.50 13.65 3.49
N ARG A 274 19.39 13.01 2.32
CA ARG A 274 19.30 11.56 2.16
C ARG A 274 18.21 10.94 3.04
N ARG A 275 17.11 11.69 3.25
CA ARG A 275 15.96 11.31 4.05
C ARG A 275 14.67 11.51 3.25
N PRO A 276 13.60 10.74 3.51
CA PRO A 276 12.33 10.90 2.82
C PRO A 276 11.80 12.34 2.96
N PRO A 277 11.39 12.99 1.85
CA PRO A 277 10.75 14.30 1.90
C PRO A 277 9.32 14.19 2.45
N SER A 278 8.75 15.32 2.90
CA SER A 278 7.37 15.39 3.36
C SER A 278 6.33 15.24 2.24
N GLY A 279 6.74 15.43 0.98
CA GLY A 279 5.96 15.18 -0.21
C GLY A 279 6.89 15.05 -1.41
N THR A 280 6.58 14.12 -2.31
CA THR A 280 7.38 13.84 -3.51
C THR A 280 6.72 14.45 -4.75
N ALA A 281 7.51 14.79 -5.76
CA ALA A 281 6.97 15.30 -7.02
C ALA A 281 6.12 14.24 -7.73
N GLU A 282 6.51 12.97 -7.61
CA GLU A 282 5.72 11.83 -8.07
C GLU A 282 4.33 11.81 -7.42
N GLY A 283 4.24 11.96 -6.09
CA GLY A 283 2.98 11.98 -5.36
C GLY A 283 2.09 13.17 -5.73
N VAL A 284 2.69 14.35 -5.93
CA VAL A 284 1.94 15.52 -6.40
C VAL A 284 1.39 15.31 -7.81
N ARG A 285 2.16 14.74 -8.74
CA ARG A 285 1.67 14.45 -10.10
C ARG A 285 0.50 13.47 -10.09
N ILE A 286 0.56 12.44 -9.25
CA ILE A 286 -0.54 11.48 -9.06
C ILE A 286 -1.77 12.20 -8.50
N ALA A 287 -1.60 12.99 -7.44
CA ALA A 287 -2.67 13.74 -6.81
C ALA A 287 -3.37 14.70 -7.78
N LEU A 288 -2.62 15.38 -8.65
CA LEU A 288 -3.18 16.31 -9.65
C LEU A 288 -4.03 15.62 -10.72
N ARG A 289 -3.82 14.33 -10.97
CA ARG A 289 -4.60 13.52 -11.92
C ARG A 289 -5.61 12.58 -11.25
N ALA A 290 -5.72 12.64 -9.92
CA ALA A 290 -6.61 11.76 -9.18
C ALA A 290 -8.08 12.02 -9.54
N THR A 291 -8.76 10.96 -9.96
CA THR A 291 -10.19 10.96 -10.29
C THR A 291 -10.91 9.94 -9.42
N ASP A 292 -12.24 9.92 -9.49
CA ASP A 292 -13.03 8.92 -8.77
C ASP A 292 -12.73 7.51 -9.31
N LEU A 293 -12.50 6.57 -8.40
CA LEU A 293 -12.16 5.18 -8.72
C LEU A 293 -13.39 4.30 -8.53
N SER A 294 -13.83 3.66 -9.62
CA SER A 294 -14.96 2.73 -9.57
C SER A 294 -14.54 1.38 -8.96
N ILE A 295 -15.36 0.89 -8.03
CA ILE A 295 -15.26 -0.45 -7.44
C ILE A 295 -16.37 -1.39 -7.92
N GLU A 296 -17.15 -0.99 -8.94
CA GLU A 296 -18.34 -1.73 -9.41
C GLU A 296 -18.01 -3.15 -9.91
N LYS A 297 -16.84 -3.32 -10.54
CA LYS A 297 -16.34 -4.64 -10.95
C LYS A 297 -16.09 -5.56 -9.75
N ALA A 298 -15.48 -5.02 -8.68
CA ALA A 298 -15.25 -5.78 -7.45
C ALA A 298 -16.57 -6.09 -6.73
N ARG A 299 -17.52 -5.15 -6.71
CA ARG A 299 -18.87 -5.35 -6.15
C ARG A 299 -19.62 -6.47 -6.88
N SER A 300 -19.72 -6.37 -8.20
CA SER A 300 -20.55 -7.27 -9.01
C SER A 300 -19.96 -8.68 -9.15
N GLU A 301 -18.65 -8.80 -9.35
CA GLU A 301 -18.02 -10.11 -9.61
C GLU A 301 -17.53 -10.81 -8.34
N LEU A 302 -17.08 -10.04 -7.33
CA LEU A 302 -16.50 -10.62 -6.11
C LEU A 302 -17.50 -10.62 -4.94
N GLY A 303 -18.51 -9.75 -4.97
CA GLY A 303 -19.34 -9.43 -3.81
C GLY A 303 -18.62 -8.54 -2.79
N TYR A 304 -17.68 -7.71 -3.25
CA TYR A 304 -16.92 -6.81 -2.39
C TYR A 304 -17.80 -5.66 -1.87
N VAL A 305 -17.94 -5.54 -0.55
CA VAL A 305 -18.75 -4.49 0.10
C VAL A 305 -17.92 -3.82 1.20
N PRO A 306 -17.19 -2.74 0.87
CA PRO A 306 -16.40 -2.02 1.86
C PRO A 306 -17.30 -1.27 2.85
N ARG A 307 -16.81 -1.09 4.06
CA ARG A 307 -17.46 -0.34 5.13
C ARG A 307 -17.38 1.17 4.85
N PRO A 308 -18.28 1.98 5.46
CA PRO A 308 -18.11 3.43 5.49
C PRO A 308 -16.77 3.83 6.10
N ILE A 309 -16.14 4.89 5.58
CA ILE A 309 -14.77 5.23 5.99
C ILE A 309 -14.69 5.99 7.32
N GLU A 310 -15.75 6.68 7.73
CA GLU A 310 -15.71 7.57 8.91
C GLU A 310 -15.32 6.85 10.21
N PRO A 311 -15.88 5.66 10.54
CA PRO A 311 -15.48 4.92 11.73
C PRO A 311 -14.01 4.48 11.67
N THR A 312 -13.56 3.99 10.53
CA THR A 312 -12.17 3.59 10.30
C THR A 312 -11.23 4.79 10.45
N LEU A 313 -11.62 5.96 9.95
CA LEU A 313 -10.85 7.19 10.12
C LEU A 313 -10.73 7.54 11.60
N ARG A 314 -11.80 7.46 12.39
CA ARG A 314 -11.74 7.63 13.86
C ARG A 314 -10.77 6.66 14.51
N GLU A 315 -10.90 5.37 14.22
CA GLU A 315 -10.03 4.33 14.78
C GLU A 315 -8.56 4.58 14.43
N THR A 316 -8.28 4.93 13.18
CA THR A 316 -6.94 5.26 12.69
C THR A 316 -6.36 6.45 13.45
N LEU A 317 -7.11 7.56 13.57
CA LEU A 317 -6.64 8.75 14.27
C LEU A 317 -6.44 8.50 15.77
N ALA A 318 -7.29 7.68 16.39
CA ALA A 318 -7.11 7.26 17.79
C ALA A 318 -5.85 6.41 17.97
N TYR A 319 -5.60 5.46 17.06
CA TYR A 319 -4.40 4.63 17.06
C TYR A 319 -3.13 5.49 16.92
N LEU A 320 -3.10 6.41 15.95
CA LEU A 320 -1.96 7.29 15.71
C LEU A 320 -1.65 8.18 16.93
N ARG A 321 -2.67 8.68 17.63
CA ARG A 321 -2.51 9.44 18.88
C ARG A 321 -1.90 8.61 20.02
N ASN A 322 -2.35 7.37 20.18
CA ASN A 322 -1.87 6.50 21.26
C ASN A 322 -0.43 6.04 21.01
N ALA A 323 -0.09 5.75 19.75
CA ALA A 323 1.28 5.42 19.37
C ALA A 323 2.26 6.56 19.73
N GLU A 324 1.86 7.81 19.51
CA GLU A 324 2.67 8.99 19.89
C GLU A 324 2.85 9.14 21.40
N ASN A 325 1.79 8.91 22.19
CA ASN A 325 1.90 8.97 23.65
C ASN A 325 2.89 7.92 24.17
N ASN A 326 2.89 6.73 23.57
CA ASN A 326 3.84 5.68 23.90
C ASN A 326 5.26 6.06 23.47
N ASP A 327 5.47 6.54 22.24
CA ASP A 327 6.79 6.98 21.76
C ASP A 327 7.38 8.12 22.62
N ALA A 328 6.54 9.08 23.04
CA ALA A 328 6.92 10.16 23.93
C ALA A 328 7.27 9.66 25.35
N MET A 329 6.52 8.70 25.90
CA MET A 329 6.86 8.05 27.18
C MET A 329 8.17 7.26 27.10
N PHE A 330 8.42 6.56 26.00
CA PHE A 330 9.68 5.84 25.79
C PHE A 330 10.90 6.78 25.68
N ASP A 331 10.76 7.94 25.03
CA ASP A 331 11.85 8.94 24.96
C ASP A 331 12.10 9.62 26.32
N VAL A 332 11.04 9.90 27.09
CA VAL A 332 11.16 10.41 28.47
C VAL A 332 11.82 9.38 29.39
N GLY A 333 11.47 8.10 29.28
CA GLY A 333 12.08 7.00 30.04
C GLY A 333 13.57 6.83 29.76
N LYS A 334 14.00 6.97 28.49
CA LYS A 334 15.42 6.95 28.12
C LYS A 334 16.19 8.15 28.69
N ARG A 335 15.60 9.34 28.73
CA ARG A 335 16.23 10.53 29.34
C ARG A 335 16.30 10.43 30.87
N ALA A 336 15.30 9.82 31.51
CA ALA A 336 15.31 9.58 32.96
C ALA A 336 16.34 8.51 33.37
N LEU A 337 16.56 7.47 32.55
CA LEU A 337 17.59 6.45 32.78
C LEU A 337 19.01 6.93 32.43
N GLY A 338 19.15 7.91 31.54
CA GLY A 338 20.43 8.54 31.19
C GLY A 338 20.94 9.59 32.18
N THR A 339 20.17 9.94 33.22
CA THR A 339 20.54 10.93 34.25
C THR A 339 20.91 10.30 35.60
N ALA A 340 20.89 8.96 35.72
CA ALA A 340 21.26 8.23 36.94
C ALA A 340 22.70 7.69 36.94
N ALA A 341 23.55 8.13 36.02
CA ALA A 341 24.97 7.77 35.97
C ALA A 341 25.83 9.04 35.88
N HIS A 342 25.94 9.75 36.99
CA HIS A 342 27.06 10.64 37.29
C HIS A 342 27.45 10.50 38.76
#